data_AF-A0A431L2Z6-F1
#
_entry.id   AF-A0A431L2Z6-F1
#
_cell.length_a   1.000
_cell.length_b   1.000
_cell.length_c   1.000
_cell.angle_alpha   90.00
_cell.angle_beta   90.00
_cell.angle_gamma   90.00
#
_symmetry.space_group_name_H-M   'P 1'
#
loop_
_entity.id
_entity.type
_entity.pdbx_description
1 polymer ?
#
loop_
_entity_poly.entity_id
_entity_poly.type
_entity_poly.pdbx_seq_one_letter_code
_entity_poly.pdbx_strand_id
1 'polypeptide(L)'
;MGSYCNESYAEFLDSLKAAGVVIRNESEVRERLAESQRWRSAFMTLAANGRTIGIEFSVDNNSAPTAVQRIMAAHAFPAEKEAAFLAQLTADR
;
A
#
# COMPACT_ATOMS: atom_id res chain seq x y z
N MET A 1 12.61 12.55 -20.18
CA MET A 1 11.39 12.85 -19.40
C MET A 1 11.15 11.68 -18.46
N GLY A 2 11.36 11.88 -17.16
CA GLY A 2 11.43 10.81 -16.15
C GLY A 2 10.09 10.50 -15.48
N SER A 3 9.08 10.10 -16.25
CA SER A 3 7.72 9.86 -15.72
C SER A 3 7.43 8.39 -15.37
N TYR A 4 8.44 7.61 -14.96
CA TYR A 4 8.24 6.19 -14.62
C TYR A 4 7.52 5.96 -13.27
N CYS A 5 7.40 6.99 -12.43
CA CYS A 5 6.89 6.80 -11.08
C CYS A 5 5.37 6.94 -10.95
N ASN A 6 4.71 7.74 -11.79
CA ASN A 6 3.33 8.16 -11.55
C ASN A 6 2.28 7.07 -11.86
N GLU A 7 2.43 6.36 -12.98
CA GLU A 7 1.53 5.26 -13.35
C GLU A 7 1.68 4.05 -12.40
N SER A 8 2.91 3.73 -11.98
CA SER A 8 3.16 2.52 -11.19
C SER A 8 2.60 2.51 -9.78
N TYR A 9 2.51 3.67 -9.08
CA TYR A 9 1.90 3.70 -7.74
C TYR A 9 0.37 3.77 -7.82
N ALA A 10 -0.19 4.43 -8.84
CA ALA A 10 -1.63 4.56 -8.99
C ALA A 10 -2.27 3.19 -9.29
N GLU A 11 -1.68 2.41 -10.21
CA GLU A 11 -2.12 1.03 -10.49
C GLU A 11 -1.95 0.11 -9.28
N PHE A 12 -0.90 0.30 -8.49
CA PHE A 12 -0.69 -0.44 -7.25
C PHE A 12 -1.81 -0.18 -6.24
N LEU A 13 -2.16 1.09 -5.99
CA LEU A 13 -3.26 1.45 -5.07
C LEU A 13 -4.60 0.94 -5.58
N ASP A 14 -4.84 1.00 -6.90
CA ASP A 14 -6.05 0.46 -7.50
C ASP A 14 -6.16 -1.06 -7.33
N SER A 15 -5.04 -1.77 -7.55
CA SER A 15 -4.95 -3.21 -7.33
C SER A 15 -5.18 -3.58 -5.85
N LEU A 16 -4.62 -2.81 -4.91
CA LEU A 16 -4.84 -3.01 -3.47
C LEU A 16 -6.34 -2.89 -3.13
N LYS A 17 -7.02 -1.87 -3.67
CA LYS A 17 -8.47 -1.70 -3.48
C LYS A 17 -9.25 -2.84 -4.11
N ALA A 18 -8.87 -3.29 -5.31
CA ALA A 18 -9.49 -4.44 -5.97
C ALA A 18 -9.30 -5.75 -5.16
N ALA A 19 -8.21 -5.86 -4.40
CA ALA A 19 -7.98 -6.96 -3.47
C ALA A 19 -8.75 -6.85 -2.15
N GLY A 20 -9.48 -5.75 -1.93
CA GLY A 20 -10.29 -5.50 -0.73
C GLY A 20 -9.64 -4.58 0.31
N VAL A 21 -8.49 -3.97 0.01
CA VAL A 21 -7.84 -3.04 0.94
C VAL A 21 -8.54 -1.68 0.89
N VAL A 22 -9.07 -1.26 2.04
CA VAL A 22 -9.62 0.07 2.27
C VAL A 22 -8.50 0.99 2.72
N ILE A 23 -8.27 2.06 1.96
CA ILE A 23 -7.23 3.07 2.25
C ILE A 23 -7.93 4.31 2.81
N ARG A 24 -7.74 4.58 4.11
CA ARG A 24 -8.16 5.82 4.74
C ARG A 24 -7.16 6.93 4.41
N ASN A 25 -7.72 8.10 4.06
CA ASN A 25 -6.95 9.26 3.63
C ASN A 25 -6.08 8.98 2.38
N GLU A 26 -6.68 8.35 1.36
CA GLU A 26 -6.02 7.96 0.10
C GLU A 26 -5.35 9.16 -0.62
N SER A 27 -5.96 10.35 -0.55
CA SER A 27 -5.38 11.57 -1.13
C SER A 27 -3.97 11.84 -0.60
N GLU A 28 -3.81 11.84 0.73
CA GLU A 28 -2.53 12.06 1.39
C GLU A 28 -1.52 10.94 1.05
N VAL A 29 -1.98 9.69 0.96
CA VAL A 29 -1.14 8.56 0.50
C VAL A 29 -0.63 8.83 -0.90
N ARG A 30 -1.51 9.21 -1.84
CA ARG A 30 -1.13 9.50 -3.23
C ARG A 30 -0.18 10.68 -3.32
N GLU A 31 -0.41 11.74 -2.54
CA GLU A 31 0.47 12.91 -2.49
C GLU A 31 1.87 12.52 -2.01
N ARG A 32 1.99 11.83 -0.87
CA ARG A 32 3.29 11.38 -0.34
C ARG A 32 4.03 10.42 -1.27
N LEU A 33 3.29 9.57 -1.98
CA LEU A 33 3.84 8.65 -2.97
C LEU A 33 4.32 9.38 -4.23
N ALA A 34 3.57 10.38 -4.69
CA ALA A 34 3.94 11.22 -5.85
C ALA A 34 5.13 12.13 -5.55
N GLU A 35 5.22 12.66 -4.33
CA GLU A 35 6.34 13.49 -3.85
C GLU A 35 7.65 12.70 -3.73
N SER A 36 7.56 11.39 -3.46
CA SER A 36 8.73 10.54 -3.23
C SER A 36 9.23 9.89 -4.53
N GLN A 37 10.50 10.14 -4.90
CA GLN A 37 11.20 9.36 -5.95
C GLN A 37 11.19 7.85 -5.66
N ARG A 38 11.09 7.45 -4.38
CA ARG A 38 10.98 6.06 -3.93
C ARG A 38 9.64 5.81 -3.24
N TRP A 39 8.56 5.87 -4.01
CA TRP A 39 7.20 5.63 -3.52
C TRP A 39 7.05 4.30 -2.76
N ARG A 40 7.77 3.22 -3.15
CA ARG A 40 7.71 1.92 -2.44
C ARG A 40 8.18 2.02 -0.97
N SER A 41 9.27 2.73 -0.73
CA SER A 41 9.79 2.93 0.62
C SER A 41 8.88 3.87 1.41
N ALA A 42 8.37 4.93 0.77
CA ALA A 42 7.39 5.82 1.37
C ALA A 42 6.11 5.07 1.77
N PHE A 43 5.59 4.20 0.90
CA PHE A 43 4.44 3.35 1.18
C PHE A 43 4.64 2.52 2.45
N MET A 44 5.77 1.81 2.57
CA MET A 44 6.05 1.01 3.77
C MET A 44 6.12 1.87 5.03
N THR A 45 6.69 3.07 4.93
CA THR A 45 6.73 4.02 6.05
C THR A 45 5.33 4.52 6.39
N LEU A 46 4.47 4.79 5.40
CA LEU A 46 3.08 5.20 5.60
C LEU A 46 2.22 4.04 6.13
N ALA A 47 2.47 2.81 5.71
CA ALA A 47 1.79 1.66 6.30
C ALA A 47 2.15 1.54 7.78
N ALA A 48 3.43 1.64 8.13
CA ALA A 48 3.89 1.52 9.52
C ALA A 48 3.56 2.73 10.41
N ASN A 49 3.68 3.96 9.90
CA ASN A 49 3.59 5.21 10.67
C ASN A 49 2.41 6.10 10.27
N GLY A 50 1.73 5.80 9.16
CA GLY A 50 0.64 6.61 8.62
C GLY A 50 -0.51 6.81 9.59
N ARG A 51 -0.69 5.87 10.54
CA ARG A 51 -1.66 6.00 11.63
C ARG A 51 -1.53 7.31 12.39
N THR A 52 -0.29 7.79 12.59
CA THR A 52 -0.02 9.06 13.30
C THR A 52 -0.53 10.30 12.55
N ILE A 53 -0.75 10.18 11.23
CA ILE A 53 -1.24 11.25 10.36
C ILE A 53 -2.62 10.91 9.76
N GLY A 54 -3.33 9.93 10.35
CA GLY A 54 -4.68 9.53 9.92
C GLY A 54 -4.74 8.72 8.62
N ILE A 55 -3.60 8.17 8.17
CA ILE A 55 -3.54 7.21 7.07
C ILE A 55 -3.62 5.81 7.67
N GLU A 56 -4.63 5.05 7.27
CA GLU A 56 -4.84 3.69 7.76
C GLU A 56 -5.16 2.78 6.58
N PHE A 57 -4.57 1.59 6.60
CA PHE A 57 -4.88 0.53 5.66
C PHE A 57 -5.66 -0.53 6.44
N SER A 58 -6.87 -0.81 5.98
CA SER A 58 -7.73 -1.83 6.56
C SER A 58 -8.13 -2.82 5.48
N VAL A 59 -8.41 -4.06 5.85
CA VAL A 59 -8.95 -5.05 4.92
C VAL A 59 -10.45 -5.17 5.11
N ASP A 60 -11.18 -5.16 3.99
CA ASP A 60 -12.58 -5.53 4.02
C ASP A 60 -12.72 -7.04 4.31
N ASN A 61 -13.87 -7.48 4.83
CA ASN A 61 -14.07 -8.84 5.35
C ASN A 61 -13.93 -9.93 4.26
N ASN A 62 -13.95 -9.52 2.98
CA ASN A 62 -13.76 -10.35 1.79
C ASN A 62 -12.34 -10.27 1.20
N SER A 63 -11.41 -9.59 1.87
CA SER A 63 -10.06 -9.40 1.34
C SER A 63 -9.29 -10.71 1.30
N ALA A 64 -8.70 -11.01 0.14
CA ALA A 64 -7.80 -12.14 0.00
C ALA A 64 -6.38 -11.70 0.36
N PRO A 65 -5.81 -12.12 1.51
CA PRO A 65 -4.43 -11.77 1.87
C PRO A 65 -3.42 -12.24 0.80
N THR A 66 -3.74 -13.32 0.09
CA THR A 66 -2.99 -13.82 -1.08
C THR A 66 -3.04 -12.89 -2.29
N ALA A 67 -4.12 -12.12 -2.50
CA ALA A 67 -4.19 -11.15 -3.59
C ALA A 67 -3.30 -9.94 -3.28
N VAL A 68 -3.38 -9.41 -2.06
CA VAL A 68 -2.51 -8.32 -1.58
C VAL A 68 -1.04 -8.72 -1.67
N GLN A 69 -0.69 -9.93 -1.24
CA GLN A 69 0.67 -10.47 -1.39
C GLN A 69 1.11 -10.50 -2.86
N ARG A 70 0.30 -11.04 -3.77
CA ARG A 70 0.64 -11.10 -5.20
C ARG A 70 0.90 -9.72 -5.79
N ILE A 71 0.10 -8.72 -5.42
CA ILE A 71 0.28 -7.34 -5.87
C ILE A 71 1.61 -6.81 -5.35
N MET A 72 1.91 -6.96 -4.05
CA MET A 72 3.18 -6.49 -3.51
C MET A 72 4.40 -7.20 -4.14
N ALA A 73 4.33 -8.52 -4.32
CA ALA A 73 5.35 -9.29 -5.03
C ALA A 73 5.56 -8.79 -6.47
N ALA A 74 4.49 -8.49 -7.21
CA ALA A 74 4.55 -7.95 -8.57
C ALA A 74 5.24 -6.58 -8.63
N HIS A 75 5.14 -5.78 -7.56
CA HIS A 75 5.79 -4.48 -7.45
C HIS A 75 7.20 -4.52 -6.82
N ALA A 76 7.82 -5.71 -6.76
CA ALA A 76 9.17 -5.94 -6.24
C ALA A 76 9.35 -5.56 -4.75
N PHE A 77 8.30 -5.72 -3.94
CA PHE A 77 8.45 -5.70 -2.50
C PHE A 77 9.08 -7.02 -2.02
N PRO A 78 9.93 -6.98 -0.98
CA PRO A 78 10.48 -8.19 -0.38
C PRO A 78 9.45 -8.88 0.54
N ALA A 79 9.46 -10.22 0.55
CA ALA A 79 8.52 -11.05 1.30
C ALA A 79 8.36 -10.70 2.79
N GLU A 80 9.43 -10.26 3.45
CA GLU A 80 9.37 -9.80 4.84
C GLU A 80 8.46 -8.57 5.02
N LYS A 81 8.50 -7.62 4.08
CA LYS A 81 7.67 -6.40 4.12
C LYS A 81 6.22 -6.72 3.77
N GLU A 82 6.01 -7.65 2.85
CA GLU A 82 4.69 -8.15 2.49
C GLU A 82 4.01 -8.82 3.69
N ALA A 83 4.72 -9.72 4.36
CA ALA A 83 4.21 -10.41 5.56
C ALA A 83 3.93 -9.43 6.70
N ALA A 84 4.81 -8.44 6.92
CA ALA A 84 4.61 -7.41 7.93
C ALA A 84 3.35 -6.56 7.64
N PHE A 85 3.13 -6.19 6.38
CA PHE A 85 1.94 -5.44 5.98
C PHE A 85 0.67 -6.26 6.15
N LEU A 86 0.66 -7.52 5.72
CA LEU A 86 -0.48 -8.42 5.90
C LEU A 86 -0.80 -8.69 7.37
N ALA A 87 0.24 -8.85 8.20
CA ALA A 87 0.07 -9.00 9.65
C ALA A 87 -0.55 -7.74 10.26
N GLN A 88 -0.12 -6.54 9.83
CA GLN A 88 -0.72 -5.28 10.26
C GLN A 88 -2.21 -5.18 9.85
N LEU A 89 -2.53 -5.52 8.60
CA LEU A 89 -3.91 -5.51 8.10
C LEU A 89 -4.82 -6.48 8.88
N THR A 90 -4.29 -7.66 9.25
CA THR A 90 -5.05 -8.68 9.98
C THR A 90 -5.17 -8.35 11.47
N ALA A 91 -4.17 -7.68 12.05
CA ALA A 91 -4.17 -7.26 13.44
C ALA A 91 -5.16 -6.13 13.74
N ASP A 92 -5.65 -5.43 12.71
CA ASP A 92 -6.60 -4.33 12.82
C ASP A 92 -8.07 -4.74 12.61
N ARG A 93 -8.34 -6.05 12.56
CA ARG A 93 -9.68 -6.64 12.44
C ARG A 93 -10.39 -6.76 13.77
#